data_AF-A0A920DUL7-F1
#
_entry.id   AF-A0A920DUL7-F1
#
_cell.length_a   1.000
_cell.length_b   1.000
_cell.length_c   1.000
_cell.angle_alpha   90.00
_cell.angle_beta   90.00
_cell.angle_gamma   90.00
#
_symmetry.space_group_name_H-M   'P 1'
#
loop_
_entity.id
_entity.type
_entity.pdbx_description
1 polymer ?
#
loop_
_entity_poly.entity_id
_entity_poly.type
_entity_poly.pdbx_seq_one_letter_code
_entity_poly.pdbx_strand_id
1 'polypeptide(L)'
;MKKLLSLLTIFIFIGDIQAQTSEQTIYRAEFMFCNFNEGKTYQDVLAEQVTYEQFLTENGLEYNRLNLQPIWDNDSEYDYVMWGNWPNGEMQYKEWGAYMNDYPAWASENDIPAQSAGDCENFVSMRNHRVYRIRADSYDDRMFTDWRQCKLKPRADMTELKAAYAEMEQLARDTGRSGSAVHFFTPYRGFQDELPYDFLMSQIWYTSEARSASVENWSEWRALLEESVFKKDKHLNHAGRT
;
A
#
# COMPACT_ATOMS: atom_id res chain seq x y z
N MET A 1 38.32 -28.36 -23.26
CA MET A 1 38.17 -26.90 -23.09
C MET A 1 37.26 -26.34 -24.17
N LYS A 2 36.06 -25.92 -23.80
CA LYS A 2 35.24 -24.87 -24.45
C LYS A 2 34.13 -24.56 -23.46
N LYS A 3 34.27 -23.43 -22.75
CA LYS A 3 33.27 -22.90 -21.83
C LYS A 3 32.07 -22.48 -22.68
N LEU A 4 30.91 -23.11 -22.49
CA LEU A 4 29.64 -22.54 -22.95
C LEU A 4 29.27 -21.45 -21.94
N LEU A 5 29.48 -20.20 -22.35
CA LEU A 5 28.93 -19.04 -21.68
C LEU A 5 27.42 -19.05 -21.96
N SER A 6 26.62 -19.53 -21.01
CA SER A 6 25.17 -19.44 -21.11
C SER A 6 24.78 -17.99 -20.85
N LEU A 7 24.46 -17.25 -21.91
CA LEU A 7 23.75 -15.98 -21.80
C LEU A 7 22.35 -16.29 -21.25
N LEU A 8 22.14 -15.99 -19.97
CA LEU A 8 20.83 -15.94 -19.36
C LEU A 8 20.11 -14.71 -19.91
N THR A 9 19.43 -14.86 -21.05
CA THR A 9 18.52 -13.83 -21.56
C THR A 9 17.31 -13.80 -20.64
N ILE A 10 17.29 -12.84 -19.71
CA ILE A 10 16.09 -12.47 -18.96
C ILE A 10 15.09 -11.94 -19.99
N PHE A 11 14.10 -12.76 -20.34
CA PHE A 11 12.89 -12.28 -20.97
C PHE A 11 12.08 -11.54 -19.90
N ILE A 12 12.34 -10.24 -19.74
CA ILE A 12 11.35 -9.33 -19.19
C ILE A 12 10.22 -9.34 -20.22
N PHE A 13 9.03 -9.80 -19.82
CA PHE A 13 7.83 -9.60 -20.61
C PHE A 13 7.62 -8.08 -20.77
N ILE A 14 8.16 -7.50 -21.83
CA ILE A 14 7.74 -6.20 -22.35
C ILE A 14 6.43 -6.48 -23.09
N GLY A 15 5.35 -6.55 -22.33
CA GLY A 15 4.04 -6.26 -22.87
C GLY A 15 3.98 -4.77 -23.13
N ASP A 16 4.29 -4.35 -24.36
CA ASP A 16 3.99 -3.01 -24.87
C ASP A 16 2.47 -2.86 -25.05
N ILE A 17 1.76 -2.82 -23.92
CA ILE A 17 0.54 -2.06 -23.81
C ILE A 17 0.90 -0.96 -22.83
N GLN A 18 1.07 0.26 -23.33
CA GLN A 18 0.97 1.44 -22.49
C GLN A 18 -0.44 1.45 -21.91
N ALA A 19 -0.64 0.74 -20.79
CA ALA A 19 -1.74 1.02 -19.89
C ALA A 19 -1.50 2.45 -19.41
N GLN A 20 -2.12 3.42 -20.09
CA GLN A 20 -1.97 4.85 -19.80
C GLN A 20 -2.51 5.19 -18.40
N THR A 21 -3.30 4.29 -17.81
CA THR A 21 -3.72 4.32 -16.41
C THR A 21 -3.20 3.10 -15.67
N SER A 22 -2.99 3.19 -14.36
CA SER A 22 -2.74 2.01 -13.53
C SER A 22 -3.87 1.04 -13.81
N GLU A 23 -3.54 -0.18 -14.23
CA GLU A 23 -4.51 -1.26 -14.15
C GLU A 23 -5.03 -1.22 -12.72
N GLN A 24 -6.34 -1.02 -12.57
CA GLN A 24 -6.97 -0.89 -11.26
C GLN A 24 -6.89 -2.26 -10.56
N THR A 25 -5.73 -2.55 -10.00
CA THR A 25 -5.38 -3.84 -9.44
C THR A 25 -5.97 -3.93 -8.05
N ILE A 26 -6.58 -5.09 -7.78
CA ILE A 26 -7.13 -5.42 -6.47
C ILE A 26 -6.19 -6.40 -5.80
N TYR A 27 -5.49 -5.93 -4.78
CA TYR A 27 -4.66 -6.72 -3.88
C TYR A 27 -5.49 -7.17 -2.67
N ARG A 28 -5.01 -8.18 -1.95
CA ARG A 28 -5.43 -8.42 -0.57
C ARG A 28 -4.51 -7.65 0.35
N ALA A 29 -5.07 -6.98 1.34
CA ALA A 29 -4.30 -6.29 2.35
C ALA A 29 -4.72 -6.74 3.74
N GLU A 30 -3.76 -6.73 4.64
CA GLU A 30 -3.97 -6.92 6.06
C GLU A 30 -3.23 -5.85 6.85
N PHE A 31 -3.89 -5.35 7.87
CA PHE A 31 -3.35 -4.39 8.81
C PHE A 31 -3.24 -5.03 10.18
N MET A 32 -2.05 -4.93 10.77
CA MET A 32 -1.77 -5.43 12.12
C MET A 32 -1.31 -4.23 12.95
N PHE A 33 -2.03 -3.91 14.01
CA PHE A 33 -1.74 -2.77 14.86
C PHE A 33 -0.92 -3.23 16.06
N CYS A 34 0.28 -2.66 16.22
CA CYS A 34 1.33 -3.24 17.04
C CYS A 34 2.02 -2.22 17.93
N ASN A 35 2.51 -2.69 19.08
CA ASN A 35 3.34 -1.93 20.01
C ASN A 35 4.70 -2.62 20.19
N PHE A 36 5.75 -1.84 20.43
CA PHE A 36 7.07 -2.39 20.72
C PHE A 36 7.06 -3.11 22.07
N ASN A 37 7.72 -4.26 22.12
CA ASN A 37 7.97 -4.92 23.39
C ASN A 37 9.02 -4.16 24.20
N GLU A 38 9.09 -4.42 25.51
CA GLU A 38 9.99 -3.69 26.40
C GLU A 38 11.46 -3.74 25.90
N GLY A 39 12.07 -2.56 25.77
CA GLY A 39 13.46 -2.41 25.29
C GLY A 39 13.65 -2.63 23.78
N LYS A 40 12.59 -2.85 23.01
CA LYS A 40 12.62 -2.97 21.55
C LYS A 40 12.35 -1.64 20.87
N THR A 41 12.75 -1.58 19.61
CA THR A 41 12.67 -0.40 18.77
C THR A 41 12.20 -0.75 17.37
N TYR A 42 11.90 0.28 16.57
CA TYR A 42 11.60 0.10 15.16
C TYR A 42 12.72 -0.60 14.37
N GLN A 43 13.99 -0.46 14.79
CA GLN A 43 15.10 -1.16 14.12
C GLN A 43 15.03 -2.68 14.34
N ASP A 44 14.55 -3.13 15.49
CA ASP A 44 14.33 -4.55 15.75
C ASP A 44 13.23 -5.10 14.83
N VAL A 45 12.15 -4.33 14.61
CA VAL A 45 11.08 -4.69 13.66
C VAL A 45 11.61 -4.80 12.22
N LEU A 46 12.47 -3.87 11.81
CA LEU A 46 13.10 -3.93 10.48
C LEU A 46 14.03 -5.13 10.33
N ALA A 47 14.80 -5.48 11.37
CA ALA A 47 15.66 -6.66 11.34
C ALA A 47 14.84 -7.95 11.19
N GLU A 48 13.75 -8.10 11.95
CA GLU A 48 12.83 -9.24 11.82
C GLU A 48 12.16 -9.27 10.43
N GLN A 49 11.86 -8.10 9.86
CA GLN A 49 11.32 -8.01 8.50
C GLN A 49 12.28 -8.55 7.45
N VAL A 50 13.54 -8.13 7.49
CA VAL A 50 14.56 -8.56 6.51
C VAL A 50 14.69 -10.08 6.51
N THR A 51 14.69 -10.70 7.70
CA THR A 51 14.73 -12.16 7.81
C THR A 51 13.48 -12.83 7.22
N TYR A 52 12.30 -12.26 7.44
CA TYR A 52 11.08 -12.80 6.83
C TYR A 52 11.07 -12.63 5.30
N GLU A 53 11.58 -11.52 4.78
CA GLU A 53 11.72 -11.29 3.33
C GLU A 53 12.67 -12.29 2.66
N GLN A 54 13.71 -12.76 3.37
CA GLN A 54 14.57 -13.84 2.90
C GLN A 54 13.78 -15.14 2.71
N PHE A 55 12.99 -15.54 3.72
CA PHE A 55 12.11 -16.70 3.62
C PHE A 55 11.14 -16.59 2.42
N LEU A 56 10.51 -15.43 2.23
CA LEU A 56 9.59 -15.19 1.11
C LEU A 56 10.30 -15.37 -0.23
N THR A 57 11.50 -14.79 -0.36
CA THR A 57 12.30 -14.84 -1.59
C THR A 57 12.74 -16.26 -1.93
N GLU A 58 13.28 -16.99 -0.96
CA GLU A 58 13.76 -18.37 -1.14
C GLU A 58 12.64 -19.33 -1.55
N ASN A 59 11.41 -19.06 -1.09
CA ASN A 59 10.25 -19.90 -1.34
C ASN A 59 9.34 -19.39 -2.49
N GLY A 60 9.76 -18.32 -3.19
CA GLY A 60 9.01 -17.75 -4.32
C GLY A 60 7.61 -17.26 -3.92
N LEU A 61 7.50 -16.67 -2.73
CA LEU A 61 6.27 -16.09 -2.18
C LEU A 61 6.21 -14.59 -2.53
N GLU A 62 5.00 -14.08 -2.75
CA GLU A 62 4.75 -12.72 -3.28
C GLU A 62 4.23 -11.74 -2.21
N TYR A 63 4.13 -12.15 -0.94
CA TYR A 63 3.77 -11.26 0.15
C TYR A 63 4.75 -10.09 0.23
N ASN A 64 4.19 -8.91 0.41
CA ASN A 64 4.92 -7.69 0.67
C ASN A 64 4.43 -7.09 1.98
N ARG A 65 5.35 -6.56 2.80
CA ARG A 65 5.00 -5.84 4.03
C ARG A 65 5.60 -4.46 4.05
N LEU A 66 4.78 -3.48 4.40
CA LEU A 66 5.19 -2.11 4.73
C LEU A 66 4.89 -1.87 6.21
N ASN A 67 5.68 -1.04 6.88
CA ASN A 67 5.36 -0.59 8.25
C ASN A 67 5.02 0.89 8.23
N LEU A 68 3.87 1.23 8.78
CA LEU A 68 3.39 2.60 8.93
C LEU A 68 3.73 3.05 10.36
N GLN A 69 4.56 4.09 10.47
CA GLN A 69 4.89 4.70 11.75
C GLN A 69 4.19 6.06 11.86
N PRO A 70 3.43 6.34 12.94
CA PRO A 70 2.82 7.65 13.14
C PRO A 70 3.89 8.75 13.21
N ILE A 71 3.64 9.88 12.51
CA ILE A 71 4.54 11.05 12.51
C ILE A 71 3.90 12.26 13.20
N TRP A 72 2.57 12.41 13.10
CA TRP A 72 1.84 13.58 13.59
C TRP A 72 0.84 13.27 14.71
N ASP A 73 0.67 11.99 15.04
CA ASP A 73 -0.22 11.56 16.12
C ASP A 73 0.62 11.33 17.38
N ASN A 74 0.73 12.36 18.21
CA ASN A 74 1.50 12.32 19.45
C ASN A 74 0.83 11.50 20.57
N ASP A 75 -0.39 10.99 20.32
CA ASP A 75 -1.18 10.17 21.27
C ASP A 75 -1.66 8.87 20.58
N SER A 76 -0.82 8.33 19.69
CA SER A 76 -1.18 7.13 18.95
C SER A 76 -1.29 5.92 19.89
N GLU A 77 -2.39 5.19 19.77
CA GLU A 77 -2.64 3.95 20.52
C GLU A 77 -1.63 2.82 20.18
N TYR A 78 -1.01 2.91 18.99
CA TYR A 78 -0.08 1.92 18.47
C TYR A 78 1.22 2.59 18.03
N ASP A 79 2.35 1.98 18.36
CA ASP A 79 3.67 2.44 17.92
C ASP A 79 3.86 2.34 16.39
N TYR A 80 3.27 1.32 15.77
CA TYR A 80 3.31 1.10 14.32
C TYR A 80 2.19 0.20 13.84
N VAL A 81 1.92 0.26 12.53
CA VAL A 81 0.98 -0.64 11.85
C VAL A 81 1.71 -1.39 10.75
N MET A 82 1.70 -2.71 10.79
CA MET A 82 2.15 -3.51 9.66
C MET A 82 1.04 -3.57 8.61
N TRP A 83 1.39 -3.28 7.37
CA TRP A 83 0.52 -3.37 6.20
C TRP A 83 1.07 -4.44 5.25
N GLY A 84 0.47 -5.62 5.33
CA GLY A 84 0.74 -6.75 4.44
C GLY A 84 -0.08 -6.70 3.16
N ASN A 85 0.48 -7.16 2.04
CA ASN A 85 -0.20 -7.24 0.75
C ASN A 85 0.08 -8.57 0.04
N TRP A 86 -0.95 -9.10 -0.62
CA TRP A 86 -0.84 -10.23 -1.57
C TRP A 86 -1.44 -9.86 -2.93
N PRO A 87 -0.94 -10.47 -4.02
CA PRO A 87 -1.48 -10.26 -5.37
C PRO A 87 -2.98 -10.56 -5.47
N ASN A 88 -3.44 -11.62 -4.80
CA ASN A 88 -4.84 -12.03 -4.83
C ASN A 88 -5.21 -12.91 -3.61
N GLY A 89 -6.47 -13.35 -3.55
CA GLY A 89 -6.98 -14.16 -2.43
C GLY A 89 -6.42 -15.57 -2.34
N GLU A 90 -6.07 -16.20 -3.46
CA GLU A 90 -5.46 -17.53 -3.46
C GLU A 90 -4.04 -17.46 -2.87
N MET A 91 -3.25 -16.49 -3.33
CA MET A 91 -1.90 -16.25 -2.81
C MET A 91 -1.92 -15.91 -1.32
N GLN A 92 -2.91 -15.12 -0.86
CA GLN A 92 -3.09 -14.85 0.57
C GLN A 92 -3.15 -16.14 1.39
N TYR A 93 -4.01 -17.10 1.04
CA TYR A 93 -4.15 -18.32 1.84
C TYR A 93 -2.99 -19.29 1.67
N LYS A 94 -2.43 -19.38 0.46
CA LYS A 94 -1.23 -20.18 0.21
C LYS A 94 -0.07 -19.71 1.10
N GLU A 95 0.17 -18.42 1.14
CA GLU A 95 1.31 -17.84 1.86
C GLU A 95 1.06 -17.75 3.36
N TRP A 96 -0.19 -17.57 3.80
CA TRP A 96 -0.56 -17.82 5.20
C TRP A 96 -0.26 -19.27 5.60
N GLY A 97 -0.55 -20.23 4.72
CA GLY A 97 -0.19 -21.63 4.93
C GLY A 97 1.32 -21.82 5.06
N ALA A 98 2.12 -21.17 4.22
CA ALA A 98 3.58 -21.22 4.30
C ALA A 98 4.12 -20.59 5.59
N TYR A 99 3.56 -19.45 6.02
CA TYR A 99 3.92 -18.83 7.30
C TYR A 99 3.61 -19.74 8.50
N MET A 100 2.44 -20.39 8.53
CA MET A 100 2.08 -21.23 9.68
C MET A 100 2.79 -22.57 9.71
N ASN A 101 3.07 -23.17 8.56
CA ASN A 101 3.55 -24.56 8.48
C ASN A 101 5.03 -24.69 8.13
N ASP A 102 5.57 -23.79 7.31
CA ASP A 102 6.93 -23.92 6.76
C ASP A 102 7.92 -22.97 7.45
N TYR A 103 7.49 -21.75 7.75
CA TYR A 103 8.37 -20.74 8.38
C TYR A 103 8.97 -21.19 9.72
N PRO A 104 8.25 -21.85 10.66
CA PRO A 104 8.85 -22.28 11.92
C PRO A 104 10.01 -23.27 11.73
N ALA A 105 9.87 -24.20 10.78
CA ALA A 105 10.93 -25.15 10.45
C ALA A 105 12.11 -24.44 9.79
N TRP A 106 11.85 -23.60 8.78
CA TRP A 106 12.87 -22.81 8.11
C TRP A 106 13.63 -21.90 9.08
N ALA A 107 12.92 -21.23 9.99
CA ALA A 107 13.51 -20.35 11.00
C ALA A 107 14.42 -21.15 11.94
N SER A 108 13.99 -22.32 12.40
CA SER A 108 14.81 -23.19 13.25
C SER A 108 16.05 -23.72 12.52
N GLU A 109 15.95 -24.05 11.23
CA GLU A 109 17.08 -24.56 10.43
C GLU A 109 18.13 -23.47 10.14
N ASN A 110 17.71 -22.20 10.16
CA ASN A 110 18.56 -21.04 9.89
C ASN A 110 18.95 -20.25 11.15
N ASP A 111 18.77 -20.84 12.35
CA ASP A 111 19.08 -20.21 13.65
C ASP A 111 18.41 -18.83 13.84
N ILE A 112 17.21 -18.65 13.29
CA ILE A 112 16.45 -17.41 13.40
C ILE A 112 15.71 -17.38 14.74
N PRO A 113 15.91 -16.33 15.57
CA PRO A 113 15.21 -16.20 16.84
C PRO A 113 13.71 -15.96 16.62
N ALA A 114 12.91 -16.30 17.62
CA ALA A 114 11.49 -15.95 17.62
C ALA A 114 11.31 -14.43 17.48
N GLN A 115 10.35 -14.03 16.65
CA GLN A 115 9.95 -12.63 16.49
C GLN A 115 9.43 -12.12 17.84
N SER A 116 10.03 -11.03 18.31
CA SER A 116 9.82 -10.47 19.65
C SER A 116 9.90 -8.94 19.67
N ALA A 117 10.07 -8.29 18.51
CA ALA A 117 10.19 -6.83 18.44
C ALA A 117 8.91 -6.08 18.86
N GLY A 118 7.74 -6.68 18.63
CA GLY A 118 6.47 -6.10 19.05
C GLY A 118 5.32 -7.08 19.04
N ASP A 119 4.28 -6.72 19.78
CA ASP A 119 3.04 -7.48 19.91
C ASP A 119 1.92 -6.76 19.17
N CYS A 120 1.11 -7.50 18.41
CA CYS A 120 0.01 -6.97 17.61
C CYS A 120 -1.33 -7.50 18.12
N GLU A 121 -2.31 -6.61 18.31
CA GLU A 121 -3.58 -6.97 18.97
C GLU A 121 -4.78 -6.94 18.02
N ASN A 122 -4.75 -6.08 17.00
CA ASN A 122 -5.84 -5.92 16.04
C ASN A 122 -5.41 -6.31 14.63
N PHE A 123 -6.20 -7.17 13.98
CA PHE A 123 -5.93 -7.71 12.65
C PHE A 123 -7.13 -7.45 11.74
N VAL A 124 -6.91 -6.69 10.67
CA VAL A 124 -7.99 -6.25 9.78
C VAL A 124 -7.66 -6.58 8.33
N SER A 125 -8.52 -7.39 7.71
CA SER A 125 -8.38 -7.78 6.31
C SER A 125 -9.24 -6.91 5.38
N MET A 126 -8.61 -6.31 4.38
CA MET A 126 -9.25 -5.41 3.41
C MET A 126 -8.93 -5.81 1.97
N ARG A 127 -9.77 -5.38 1.02
CA ARG A 127 -9.40 -5.36 -0.40
C ARG A 127 -8.74 -4.02 -0.69
N ASN A 128 -7.51 -4.07 -1.18
CA ASN A 128 -6.71 -2.91 -1.52
C ASN A 128 -6.83 -2.65 -3.03
N HIS A 129 -7.52 -1.58 -3.40
CA HIS A 129 -7.71 -1.13 -4.76
C HIS A 129 -6.72 -0.01 -5.04
N ARG A 130 -5.71 -0.26 -5.89
CA ARG A 130 -4.86 0.83 -6.40
C ARG A 130 -5.63 1.54 -7.51
N VAL A 131 -5.98 2.80 -7.28
CA VAL A 131 -6.87 3.57 -8.17
C VAL A 131 -6.16 4.69 -8.93
N TYR A 132 -4.97 5.08 -8.46
CA TYR A 132 -4.13 6.10 -9.07
C TYR A 132 -2.67 5.75 -8.77
N ARG A 133 -1.79 5.80 -9.78
CA ARG A 133 -0.34 5.71 -9.58
C ARG A 133 0.44 6.44 -10.66
N ILE A 134 1.28 7.38 -10.23
CA ILE A 134 2.35 7.95 -11.04
C ILE A 134 3.70 7.54 -10.44
N ARG A 135 4.57 6.97 -11.29
CA ARG A 135 5.90 6.51 -10.86
C ARG A 135 6.76 7.70 -10.43
N ALA A 136 7.73 7.42 -9.56
CA ALA A 136 8.86 8.30 -9.32
C ALA A 136 10.12 7.74 -9.99
N ASP A 137 11.07 8.62 -10.27
CA ASP A 137 12.40 8.25 -10.77
C ASP A 137 13.30 7.70 -9.63
N SER A 138 13.02 8.11 -8.40
CA SER A 138 13.68 7.65 -7.17
C SER A 138 12.65 7.46 -6.04
N TYR A 139 13.06 6.77 -4.98
CA TYR A 139 12.26 6.56 -3.78
C TYR A 139 13.10 6.97 -2.57
N ASP A 140 12.46 7.65 -1.62
CA ASP A 140 13.07 7.88 -0.32
C ASP A 140 13.02 6.58 0.50
N ASP A 141 13.98 6.41 1.42
CA ASP A 141 13.97 5.27 2.37
C ASP A 141 12.68 5.22 3.20
N ARG A 142 12.05 6.37 3.41
CA ARG A 142 10.75 6.51 4.06
C ARG A 142 9.80 7.26 3.17
N MET A 143 8.73 6.58 2.80
CA MET A 143 7.62 7.17 2.09
C MET A 143 6.66 7.87 3.06
N PHE A 144 5.82 8.76 2.52
CA PHE A 144 4.82 9.46 3.31
C PHE A 144 3.43 9.00 2.91
N THR A 145 2.56 8.81 3.91
CA THR A 145 1.18 8.41 3.66
C THR A 145 0.21 9.17 4.53
N ASP A 146 -0.88 9.64 3.93
CA ASP A 146 -2.02 10.20 4.65
C ASP A 146 -3.22 9.25 4.52
N TRP A 147 -3.90 8.98 5.64
CA TRP A 147 -5.00 8.03 5.71
C TRP A 147 -6.30 8.72 6.14
N ARG A 148 -7.41 8.35 5.50
CA ARG A 148 -8.73 8.94 5.78
C ARG A 148 -9.81 7.88 5.78
N GLN A 149 -10.73 7.97 6.74
CA GLN A 149 -12.00 7.26 6.70
C GLN A 149 -12.95 7.98 5.72
N CYS A 150 -13.59 7.24 4.82
CA CYS A 150 -14.43 7.82 3.77
C CYS A 150 -15.81 7.15 3.74
N LYS A 151 -16.87 7.96 3.69
CA LYS A 151 -18.23 7.53 3.34
C LYS A 151 -18.59 7.99 1.94
N LEU A 152 -19.18 7.10 1.16
CA LEU A 152 -19.85 7.43 -0.08
C LEU A 152 -21.13 8.21 0.22
N LYS A 153 -21.47 9.15 -0.65
CA LYS A 153 -22.79 9.77 -0.61
C LYS A 153 -23.87 8.74 -0.95
N PRO A 154 -25.14 8.93 -0.55
CA PRO A 154 -26.23 7.96 -0.80
C PRO A 154 -26.48 7.56 -2.27
N ARG A 155 -25.93 8.29 -3.25
CA ARG A 155 -26.03 7.99 -4.69
C ARG A 155 -24.67 7.87 -5.38
N ALA A 156 -23.58 7.88 -4.62
CA ALA A 156 -22.24 7.71 -5.17
C ALA A 156 -21.92 6.21 -5.28
N ASP A 157 -21.28 5.82 -6.37
CA ASP A 157 -20.83 4.46 -6.61
C ASP A 157 -19.30 4.37 -6.52
N MET A 158 -18.80 3.30 -5.92
CA MET A 158 -17.36 3.01 -5.85
C MET A 158 -16.76 2.84 -7.26
N THR A 159 -17.50 2.28 -8.22
CA THR A 159 -17.02 2.14 -9.60
C THR A 159 -16.82 3.49 -10.25
N GLU A 160 -17.81 4.39 -10.12
CA GLU A 160 -17.71 5.77 -10.61
C GLU A 160 -16.56 6.53 -9.95
N LEU A 161 -16.38 6.38 -8.62
CA LEU A 161 -15.28 7.01 -7.92
C LEU A 161 -13.92 6.52 -8.41
N LYS A 162 -13.77 5.21 -8.63
CA LYS A 162 -12.55 4.64 -9.22
C LYS A 162 -12.29 5.16 -10.62
N ALA A 163 -13.32 5.29 -11.46
CA ALA A 163 -13.18 5.85 -12.80
C ALA A 163 -12.67 7.30 -12.76
N ALA A 164 -13.18 8.12 -11.82
CA ALA A 164 -12.68 9.49 -11.62
C ALA A 164 -11.20 9.52 -11.20
N TYR A 165 -10.74 8.57 -10.38
CA TYR A 165 -9.32 8.47 -10.03
C TYR A 165 -8.43 8.02 -11.20
N ALA A 166 -8.96 7.22 -12.13
CA ALA A 166 -8.26 6.90 -13.37
C ALA A 166 -8.13 8.13 -14.29
N GLU A 167 -9.18 8.94 -14.41
CA GLU A 167 -9.12 10.23 -15.13
C GLU A 167 -8.13 11.20 -14.46
N MET A 168 -8.14 11.27 -13.13
CA MET A 168 -7.17 12.03 -12.35
C MET A 168 -5.73 11.54 -12.60
N GLU A 169 -5.51 10.23 -12.75
CA GLU A 169 -4.20 9.68 -13.07
C GLU A 169 -3.73 10.14 -14.46
N GLN A 170 -4.60 10.07 -15.46
CA GLN A 170 -4.27 10.54 -16.79
C GLN A 170 -3.91 12.03 -16.78
N LEU A 171 -4.72 12.86 -16.11
CA LEU A 171 -4.45 14.29 -15.98
C LEU A 171 -3.11 14.57 -15.27
N ALA A 172 -2.77 13.79 -14.25
CA ALA A 172 -1.50 13.90 -13.56
C ALA A 172 -0.31 13.57 -14.49
N ARG A 173 -0.45 12.58 -15.39
CA ARG A 173 0.56 12.29 -16.42
C ARG A 173 0.69 13.44 -17.41
N ASP A 174 -0.44 13.96 -17.89
CA ASP A 174 -0.47 15.02 -18.90
C ASP A 174 0.12 16.35 -18.38
N THR A 175 0.03 16.56 -17.07
CA THR A 175 0.57 17.75 -16.38
C THR A 175 1.96 17.53 -15.78
N GLY A 176 2.59 16.39 -16.03
CA GLY A 176 3.96 16.10 -15.60
C GLY A 176 4.14 15.90 -14.09
N ARG A 177 3.08 15.58 -13.35
CA ARG A 177 3.21 15.20 -11.92
C ARG A 177 3.91 13.85 -11.81
N SER A 178 4.53 13.58 -10.68
CA SER A 178 5.24 12.32 -10.43
C SER A 178 5.14 11.86 -8.97
N GLY A 179 5.52 10.61 -8.72
CA GLY A 179 5.87 10.12 -7.39
C GLY A 179 4.75 9.99 -6.36
N SER A 180 3.54 9.63 -6.80
CA SER A 180 2.40 9.46 -5.88
C SER A 180 1.47 8.32 -6.28
N ALA A 181 0.76 7.78 -5.30
CA ALA A 181 -0.29 6.80 -5.48
C ALA A 181 -1.50 7.07 -4.58
N VAL A 182 -2.68 6.59 -4.98
CA VAL A 182 -3.87 6.56 -4.13
C VAL A 182 -4.45 5.15 -4.14
N HIS A 183 -4.75 4.68 -2.94
CA HIS A 183 -5.31 3.36 -2.69
C HIS A 183 -6.62 3.50 -1.92
N PHE A 184 -7.63 2.72 -2.31
CA PHE A 184 -8.85 2.53 -1.53
C PHE A 184 -8.81 1.16 -0.86
N PHE A 185 -9.16 1.11 0.42
CA PHE A 185 -9.27 -0.12 1.17
C PHE A 185 -10.72 -0.33 1.54
N THR A 186 -11.37 -1.30 0.91
CA THR A 186 -12.75 -1.66 1.25
C THR A 186 -12.75 -2.81 2.24
N PRO A 187 -13.62 -2.77 3.27
CA PRO A 187 -13.81 -3.88 4.19
C PRO A 187 -13.97 -5.23 3.49
N TYR A 188 -13.38 -6.30 4.05
CA TYR A 188 -13.49 -7.65 3.47
C TYR A 188 -13.84 -8.72 4.50
N ARG A 189 -12.97 -8.95 5.49
CA ARG A 189 -13.16 -9.96 6.55
C ARG A 189 -12.67 -9.39 7.88
N GLY A 190 -13.28 -9.83 8.98
CA GLY A 190 -12.90 -9.43 10.35
C GLY A 190 -13.71 -8.28 10.94
N PHE A 191 -14.57 -7.63 10.15
CA PHE A 191 -15.45 -6.58 10.65
C PHE A 191 -16.74 -7.21 11.20
N GLN A 192 -16.94 -7.11 12.51
CA GLN A 192 -18.10 -7.68 13.21
C GLN A 192 -19.23 -6.66 13.40
N ASP A 193 -18.91 -5.37 13.35
CA ASP A 193 -19.86 -4.26 13.55
C ASP A 193 -20.09 -3.45 12.26
N GLU A 194 -21.19 -2.68 12.26
CA GLU A 194 -21.42 -1.67 11.22
C GLU A 194 -20.32 -0.60 11.29
N LEU A 195 -19.60 -0.42 10.18
CA LEU A 195 -18.48 0.50 10.14
C LEU A 195 -18.94 1.95 9.92
N PRO A 196 -18.30 2.93 10.57
CA PRO A 196 -18.59 4.35 10.36
C PRO A 196 -17.98 4.86 9.04
N TYR A 197 -17.54 4.00 8.13
CA TYR A 197 -16.98 4.35 6.83
C TYR A 197 -17.24 3.22 5.81
N ASP A 198 -17.27 3.56 4.53
CA ASP A 198 -17.42 2.59 3.44
C ASP A 198 -16.06 2.08 2.95
N PHE A 199 -15.02 2.92 3.04
CA PHE A 199 -13.64 2.58 2.70
C PHE A 199 -12.64 3.49 3.42
N LEU A 200 -11.40 3.06 3.50
CA LEU A 200 -10.26 3.92 3.84
C LEU A 200 -9.60 4.39 2.54
N MET A 201 -9.14 5.63 2.50
CA MET A 201 -8.29 6.14 1.43
C MET A 201 -6.89 6.38 1.98
N SER A 202 -5.88 5.84 1.29
CA SER A 202 -4.48 6.21 1.51
C SER A 202 -3.98 7.01 0.33
N GLN A 203 -3.44 8.19 0.59
CA GLN A 203 -2.61 8.92 -0.35
C GLN A 203 -1.15 8.69 0.01
N ILE A 204 -0.34 8.33 -0.98
CA ILE A 204 1.04 7.88 -0.81
C ILE A 204 1.95 8.77 -1.66
N TRP A 205 3.04 9.24 -1.07
CA TRP A 205 4.13 9.94 -1.78
C TRP A 205 5.42 9.17 -1.62
N TYR A 206 6.09 8.92 -2.75
CA TYR A 206 7.30 8.11 -2.82
C TYR A 206 8.55 8.88 -2.36
N THR A 207 8.50 10.21 -2.41
CA THR A 207 9.58 11.09 -1.97
C THR A 207 9.03 12.28 -1.18
N SER A 208 9.87 12.85 -0.33
CA SER A 208 9.65 14.11 0.37
C SER A 208 9.42 15.27 -0.59
N GLU A 209 10.13 15.31 -1.72
CA GLU A 209 9.91 16.28 -2.79
C GLU A 209 8.49 16.18 -3.38
N ALA A 210 8.04 14.96 -3.70
CA ALA A 210 6.69 14.74 -4.23
C ALA A 210 5.61 15.16 -3.21
N ARG A 211 5.85 14.95 -1.90
CA ARG A 211 4.96 15.43 -0.85
C ARG A 211 4.95 16.96 -0.77
N SER A 212 6.11 17.60 -0.72
CA SER A 212 6.22 19.07 -0.63
C SER A 212 5.54 19.74 -1.81
N ALA A 213 5.84 19.30 -3.04
CA ALA A 213 5.24 19.81 -4.26
C ALA A 213 3.72 19.59 -4.30
N SER A 214 3.22 18.51 -3.70
CA SER A 214 1.78 18.26 -3.62
C SER A 214 1.06 19.22 -2.68
N VAL A 215 1.70 19.59 -1.56
CA VAL A 215 1.16 20.56 -0.60
C VAL A 215 1.23 21.98 -1.16
N GLU A 216 2.39 22.38 -1.68
CA GLU A 216 2.63 23.71 -2.25
C GLU A 216 1.66 24.02 -3.40
N ASN A 217 1.44 23.05 -4.29
CA ASN A 217 0.63 23.22 -5.50
C ASN A 217 -0.80 22.67 -5.34
N TRP A 218 -1.28 22.44 -4.11
CA TRP A 218 -2.59 21.82 -3.87
C TRP A 218 -3.75 22.65 -4.45
N SER A 219 -3.68 23.97 -4.30
CA SER A 219 -4.76 24.86 -4.75
C SER A 219 -4.96 24.82 -6.27
N GLU A 220 -3.87 24.87 -7.03
CA GLU A 220 -3.85 24.76 -8.49
C GLU A 220 -4.33 23.39 -8.96
N TRP A 221 -3.82 22.33 -8.32
CA TRP A 221 -4.21 20.96 -8.65
C TRP A 221 -5.70 20.73 -8.40
N ARG A 222 -6.22 21.22 -7.28
CA ARG A 222 -7.64 21.13 -6.96
C ARG A 222 -8.49 21.87 -8.00
N ALA A 223 -8.07 23.06 -8.44
CA ALA A 223 -8.81 23.80 -9.47
C ALA A 223 -8.90 23.01 -10.78
N LEU A 224 -7.78 22.42 -11.23
CA LEU A 224 -7.73 21.55 -12.41
C LEU A 224 -8.64 20.31 -12.27
N LEU A 225 -8.65 19.69 -11.09
CA LEU A 225 -9.51 18.55 -10.80
C LEU A 225 -11.00 18.92 -10.83
N GLU A 226 -11.40 20.07 -10.27
CA GLU A 226 -12.79 20.54 -10.30
C GLU A 226 -13.26 20.89 -11.72
N GLU A 227 -12.34 21.33 -12.59
CA GLU A 227 -12.62 21.64 -14.00
C GLU A 227 -12.72 20.37 -14.86
N SER A 228 -11.79 19.42 -14.66
CA SER A 228 -11.57 18.32 -15.60
C SER A 228 -12.13 16.97 -15.17
N VAL A 229 -12.18 16.69 -13.87
CA VAL A 229 -12.47 15.34 -13.33
C VAL A 229 -13.73 15.38 -12.45
N PHE A 230 -13.67 16.08 -11.33
CA PHE A 230 -14.75 16.15 -10.36
C PHE A 230 -15.72 17.27 -10.71
N LYS A 231 -16.61 17.01 -11.66
CA LYS A 231 -17.70 17.93 -12.00
C LYS A 231 -18.53 18.24 -10.74
N LYS A 232 -18.68 19.53 -10.42
CA LYS A 232 -19.28 20.10 -9.19
C LYS A 232 -20.60 19.46 -8.72
N ASP A 233 -21.35 18.84 -9.62
CA ASP A 233 -22.69 18.29 -9.33
C ASP A 233 -22.76 16.77 -9.13
N LYS A 234 -21.65 16.01 -9.27
CA LYS A 234 -21.72 14.53 -9.29
C LYS A 234 -21.01 13.81 -8.16
N HIS A 235 -19.81 14.20 -7.75
CA HIS A 235 -18.93 13.25 -7.05
C HIS A 235 -18.63 13.55 -5.56
N LEU A 236 -18.50 14.81 -5.10
CA LEU A 236 -18.11 15.09 -3.69
C LEU A 236 -18.70 16.42 -3.17
N ASN A 237 -19.15 16.48 -1.91
CA ASN A 237 -19.47 17.72 -1.20
C ASN A 237 -18.35 17.81 -0.16
N HIS A 238 -17.33 18.62 -0.43
CA HIS A 238 -16.23 18.90 0.50
C HIS A 238 -15.59 17.63 1.10
N ALA A 239 -14.52 17.13 0.46
CA ALA A 239 -13.50 16.45 1.25
C ALA A 239 -12.96 17.48 2.26
N GLY A 240 -13.15 17.20 3.55
CA GLY A 240 -12.77 18.07 4.65
C GLY A 240 -11.33 18.56 4.50
N ARG A 241 -11.16 19.84 4.83
CA ARG A 241 -9.85 20.43 5.10
C ARG A 241 -9.20 19.63 6.23
N THR A 242 -7.95 19.24 6.06
CA THR A 242 -6.98 19.41 7.15
C THR A 242 -6.60 20.88 7.17
#